data_AF-A0A7X9GFM9-F1
#
_entry.id   AF-A0A7X9GFM9-F1
#
_cell.length_a   1.000
_cell.length_b   1.000
_cell.length_c   1.000
_cell.angle_alpha   90.00
_cell.angle_beta   90.00
_cell.angle_gamma   90.00
#
_symmetry.space_group_name_H-M   'P 1'
#
loop_
_entity.id
_entity.type
_entity.pdbx_description
1 polymer ?
#
loop_
_entity_poly.entity_id
_entity_poly.type
_entity_poly.pdbx_seq_one_letter_code
_entity_poly.pdbx_strand_id
1 'polypeptide(L)'
;WDYAYNIGIGYLGTNTPIDHCFVCGFQGDFEPTDEGFKCPECGNSDPDKCNVTKRTCGYLGNPVQRPMVHGRHEEISHRVKHMSGETGRVTLADGETREWFEETK
;
A
#
# COMPACT_ATOMS: atom_id res chain seq x y z
N TRP A 1 -7.53 0.53 -18.46
CA TRP A 1 -8.32 1.77 -18.32
C TRP A 1 -9.31 1.99 -19.47
N ASP A 2 -9.37 1.04 -20.41
CA ASP A 2 -10.15 1.11 -21.64
C ASP A 2 -11.64 1.35 -21.40
N TYR A 3 -12.22 0.73 -20.36
CA TYR A 3 -13.62 0.96 -19.97
C TYR A 3 -13.93 2.44 -19.73
N ALA A 4 -13.12 3.11 -18.90
CA ALA A 4 -13.32 4.51 -18.54
C ALA A 4 -13.17 5.44 -19.75
N TYR A 5 -12.22 5.13 -20.63
CA TYR A 5 -12.05 5.84 -21.90
C TYR A 5 -13.28 5.70 -22.80
N ASN A 6 -13.78 4.47 -22.97
CA ASN A 6 -14.88 4.16 -23.87
C ASN A 6 -16.20 4.84 -23.48
N ILE A 7 -16.46 5.05 -22.18
CA ILE A 7 -17.68 5.71 -21.69
C ILE A 7 -17.51 7.21 -21.43
N GLY A 8 -16.33 7.78 -21.72
CA GLY A 8 -16.08 9.21 -21.63
C GLY A 8 -15.75 9.76 -20.23
N ILE A 9 -15.18 8.95 -19.33
CA ILE A 9 -14.66 9.45 -18.05
C ILE A 9 -13.40 10.29 -18.31
N GLY A 10 -13.49 11.60 -18.09
CA GLY A 10 -12.39 12.55 -18.36
C GLY A 10 -11.25 12.54 -17.33
N TYR A 11 -11.45 11.95 -16.15
CA TYR A 11 -10.40 11.83 -15.13
C TYR A 11 -10.60 10.56 -14.30
N LEU A 12 -9.58 9.69 -14.31
CA LEU A 12 -9.54 8.46 -13.52
C LEU A 12 -8.12 8.27 -12.96
N GLY A 13 -8.03 7.84 -11.70
CA GLY A 13 -6.78 7.38 -11.11
C GLY A 13 -6.99 6.05 -10.38
N THR A 14 -6.07 5.12 -10.54
CA THR A 14 -6.05 3.86 -9.79
C THR A 14 -5.00 3.96 -8.68
N ASN A 15 -5.35 3.51 -7.48
CA ASN A 15 -4.40 3.41 -6.37
C ASN A 15 -3.74 2.03 -6.43
N THR A 16 -2.42 2.00 -6.46
CA THR A 16 -1.61 0.77 -6.42
C THR A 16 -0.78 0.74 -5.14
N PRO A 17 -0.54 -0.44 -4.55
CA PRO A 17 0.39 -0.57 -3.45
C PRO A 17 1.82 -0.31 -3.95
N ILE A 18 2.51 0.65 -3.35
CA ILE A 18 3.86 1.09 -3.76
C ILE A 18 4.76 1.34 -2.55
N ASP A 19 4.43 0.75 -1.41
CA ASP A 19 5.20 0.94 -0.19
C ASP A 19 6.49 0.12 -0.26
N HIS A 20 7.53 0.62 0.40
CA HIS A 20 8.83 -0.03 0.45
C HIS A 20 9.42 -0.05 1.86
N CYS A 21 9.89 -1.21 2.29
CA CYS A 21 10.59 -1.40 3.56
C CYS A 21 12.10 -1.42 3.33
N PHE A 22 12.84 -0.47 3.90
CA PHE A 22 14.30 -0.42 3.79
C PHE A 22 15.01 -1.41 4.73
N VAL A 23 14.28 -2.08 5.63
CA VAL A 23 14.84 -3.07 6.56
C VAL A 23 14.93 -4.46 5.92
N CYS A 24 13.82 -4.94 5.34
CA CYS A 24 13.75 -6.29 4.75
C CYS A 24 13.66 -6.30 3.22
N GLY A 25 13.46 -5.14 2.56
CA GLY A 25 13.30 -5.06 1.11
C GLY A 25 11.89 -5.37 0.59
N PHE A 26 10.90 -5.50 1.48
CA PHE A 26 9.50 -5.70 1.09
C PHE A 26 9.00 -4.54 0.22
N GLN A 27 8.36 -4.86 -0.89
CA GLN A 27 7.68 -3.95 -1.80
C GLN A 27 6.22 -4.37 -1.90
N GLY A 28 5.27 -3.49 -1.60
CA GLY A 28 3.86 -3.85 -1.63
C GLY A 28 2.98 -2.95 -0.76
N ASP A 29 1.95 -3.54 -0.17
CA ASP A 29 1.00 -2.86 0.71
C ASP A 29 1.38 -3.09 2.17
N PHE A 30 1.69 -2.03 2.90
CA PHE A 30 1.87 -2.13 4.34
C PHE A 30 0.53 -2.36 5.04
N GLU A 31 0.56 -3.17 6.09
CA GLU A 31 -0.61 -3.49 6.90
C GLU A 31 -1.02 -2.26 7.72
N PRO A 32 -2.30 -1.82 7.66
CA PRO A 32 -2.79 -0.78 8.53
C PRO A 32 -2.86 -1.27 9.98
N THR A 33 -2.52 -0.41 10.93
CA THR A 33 -2.64 -0.62 12.39
C THR A 33 -3.39 0.55 13.02
N ASP A 34 -3.77 0.44 14.29
CA ASP A 34 -4.45 1.53 15.00
C ASP A 34 -3.64 2.85 15.03
N GLU A 35 -2.31 2.74 14.97
CA GLU A 35 -1.38 3.86 15.06
C GLU A 35 -0.75 4.28 13.71
N GLY A 36 -1.01 3.55 12.63
CA GLY A 36 -0.43 3.85 11.31
C GLY A 36 -0.30 2.63 10.42
N PHE A 37 0.92 2.37 9.93
CA PHE A 37 1.22 1.28 9.00
C PHE A 37 2.49 0.54 9.42
N LYS A 38 2.52 -0.77 9.24
CA LYS A 38 3.70 -1.62 9.49
C LYS A 38 3.99 -2.53 8.31
N CYS A 39 5.25 -2.85 8.10
CA CYS A 39 5.68 -3.84 7.11
C CYS A 39 5.11 -5.22 7.48
N PRO A 40 4.44 -5.95 6.57
CA PRO A 40 3.86 -7.26 6.88
C PRO A 40 4.92 -8.35 7.06
N GLU A 41 6.10 -8.20 6.45
CA GLU A 41 7.21 -9.15 6.61
C GLU A 41 7.95 -9.03 7.96
N CYS A 42 8.41 -7.82 8.32
CA CYS A 42 9.31 -7.64 9.47
C CYS A 42 8.73 -6.75 10.58
N GLY A 43 7.50 -6.25 10.43
CA GLY A 43 6.86 -5.37 11.41
C GLY A 43 7.39 -3.94 11.47
N ASN A 44 8.33 -3.56 10.58
CA ASN A 44 8.92 -2.22 10.60
C ASN A 44 7.86 -1.11 10.41
N SER A 45 7.87 -0.14 11.32
CA SER A 45 7.06 1.09 11.29
C SER A 45 7.91 2.36 11.48
N ASP A 46 9.25 2.24 11.43
CA ASP A 46 10.17 3.36 11.56
C ASP A 46 10.10 4.28 10.31
N PRO A 47 9.70 5.56 10.45
CA PRO A 47 9.55 6.50 9.33
C PRO A 47 10.82 6.77 8.53
N ASP A 48 11.99 6.55 9.12
CA ASP A 48 13.28 6.73 8.46
C ASP A 48 13.73 5.46 7.71
N LYS A 49 13.05 4.33 7.96
CA LYS A 49 13.37 3.01 7.37
C LYS A 49 12.23 2.41 6.56
N CYS A 50 11.20 3.19 6.23
CA CYS A 50 10.22 2.80 5.23
C CYS A 50 9.74 4.00 4.42
N ASN A 51 9.23 3.71 3.23
CA ASN A 51 8.44 4.66 2.45
C ASN A 51 7.06 4.06 2.25
N VAL A 52 6.10 4.47 3.07
CA VAL A 52 4.69 4.14 2.88
C VAL A 52 4.09 5.28 2.11
N THR A 53 3.54 5.05 0.91
CA THR A 53 2.98 6.12 0.08
C THR A 53 1.54 5.79 -0.27
N LYS A 54 0.61 6.57 0.28
CA LYS A 54 -0.83 6.41 0.05
C LYS A 54 -1.43 7.63 -0.62
N ARG A 55 -2.44 7.43 -1.45
CA ARG A 55 -3.28 8.53 -1.93
C ARG A 55 -4.20 9.00 -0.81
N THR A 56 -3.96 10.23 -0.35
CA THR A 56 -4.75 10.89 0.69
C THR A 56 -5.90 11.64 -0.01
N CYS A 57 -5.98 12.97 0.03
CA CYS A 57 -7.09 13.72 -0.55
C CYS A 57 -6.87 14.08 -2.04
N GLY A 58 -6.25 13.18 -2.81
CA GLY A 58 -5.91 13.38 -4.22
C GLY A 58 -4.41 13.37 -4.51
N TYR A 59 -3.58 13.79 -3.55
CA TYR A 59 -2.13 13.70 -3.62
C TYR A 59 -1.59 12.42 -2.97
N LEU A 60 -0.36 12.07 -3.34
CA LEU A 60 0.42 11.04 -2.66
C LEU A 60 1.07 11.65 -1.41
N GLY A 61 0.97 10.96 -0.29
CA GLY A 61 1.60 11.36 0.97
C GLY A 61 2.12 10.15 1.73
N ASN A 62 3.05 10.41 2.66
CA ASN A 62 3.64 9.38 3.50
C ASN A 62 3.05 9.40 4.92
N PRO A 63 2.13 8.48 5.26
CA PRO A 63 1.42 8.48 6.53
C PRO A 63 2.30 8.10 7.72
N VAL A 64 3.43 7.42 7.49
CA VAL A 64 4.37 7.06 8.56
C VAL A 64 5.26 8.26 8.92
N GLN A 65 5.67 9.07 7.94
CA GLN A 65 6.42 10.31 8.19
C GLN A 65 5.55 11.46 8.69
N ARG A 66 4.32 11.59 8.17
CA ARG A 66 3.36 12.59 8.60
C ARG A 66 2.02 11.90 8.88
N PRO A 67 1.70 11.63 10.16
CA PRO A 67 0.48 10.93 10.54
C PRO A 67 -0.77 11.54 9.93
N MET A 68 -1.65 10.66 9.46
CA MET A 68 -2.94 11.04 8.88
C MET A 68 -3.91 11.49 9.96
N VAL A 69 -4.91 12.30 9.57
CA VAL A 69 -6.07 12.53 10.41
C VAL A 69 -6.85 11.22 10.61
N HIS A 70 -7.35 10.99 11.82
CA HIS A 70 -7.97 9.73 12.24
C HIS A 70 -9.01 9.19 11.25
N GLY A 71 -10.01 9.98 10.87
CA GLY A 71 -11.05 9.53 9.93
C GLY A 71 -10.53 9.18 8.54
N ARG A 72 -9.39 9.76 8.10
CA ARG A 72 -8.75 9.37 6.83
C ARG A 72 -8.06 8.03 6.95
N HIS A 73 -7.43 7.78 8.10
CA HIS A 73 -6.80 6.50 8.40
C HIS A 73 -7.83 5.38 8.48
N GLU A 74 -8.96 5.63 9.15
CA GLU A 74 -10.09 4.68 9.19
C GLU A 74 -10.62 4.39 7.79
N GLU A 75 -10.84 5.40 6.95
CA GLU A 75 -11.31 5.19 5.57
C GLU A 75 -10.35 4.31 4.77
N ILE A 76 -9.05 4.58 4.83
CA ILE A 76 -8.04 3.81 4.09
C ILE A 76 -7.97 2.36 4.60
N SER A 77 -8.05 2.17 5.92
CA SER A 77 -7.97 0.84 6.55
C SER A 77 -9.15 -0.06 6.20
N HIS A 78 -10.31 0.52 5.87
CA HIS A 78 -11.50 -0.22 5.43
C HIS A 78 -11.56 -0.46 3.91
N ARG A 79 -10.56 0.00 3.13
CA ARG A 79 -10.54 -0.27 1.69
C ARG A 79 -10.34 -1.74 1.42
N VAL A 80 -11.10 -2.26 0.47
CA VAL A 80 -10.94 -3.63 -0.03
C VAL A 80 -10.27 -3.62 -1.39
N LYS A 81 -9.59 -4.73 -1.73
CA LYS A 81 -9.11 -4.96 -3.09
C LYS A 81 -10.26 -5.42 -3.96
N HIS A 82 -10.32 -4.89 -5.18
CA HIS A 82 -11.33 -5.25 -6.18
C HIS A 82 -10.76 -6.12 -7.31
N MET A 83 -9.48 -6.45 -7.24
CA MET A 83 -8.78 -7.32 -8.20
C MET A 83 -7.97 -8.33 -7.41
N SER A 84 -8.10 -9.62 -7.71
CA SER A 84 -7.20 -10.64 -7.18
C SER A 84 -5.80 -10.41 -7.72
N GLY A 85 -4.78 -10.52 -6.88
CA GLY A 85 -3.42 -10.23 -7.32
C GLY A 85 -2.39 -10.19 -6.20
N GLU A 86 -1.15 -10.00 -6.62
CA GLU A 86 -0.01 -9.73 -5.74
C GLU A 86 -0.23 -8.40 -5.00
N THR A 87 -0.14 -8.44 -3.67
CA THR A 87 -0.21 -7.28 -2.78
C THR A 87 1.14 -6.93 -2.19
N GLY A 88 2.14 -7.79 -2.35
CA GLY A 88 3.52 -7.46 -2.05
C GLY A 88 4.48 -8.61 -2.30
N ARG A 89 5.76 -8.30 -2.19
CA ARG A 89 6.86 -9.24 -2.42
C ARG A 89 8.11 -8.81 -1.67
N VAL A 90 8.92 -9.79 -1.30
CA VAL A 90 10.29 -9.57 -0.80
C VAL A 90 11.22 -10.64 -1.38
N THR A 91 12.44 -10.23 -1.72
CA THR A 91 13.53 -11.16 -2.08
C THR A 91 14.49 -11.22 -0.91
N LEU A 92 14.64 -12.41 -0.31
CA LEU A 92 15.49 -12.65 0.84
C LEU A 92 16.97 -12.79 0.43
N ALA A 93 17.85 -12.74 1.42
CA ALA A 93 19.31 -12.77 1.21
C ALA A 93 19.82 -14.11 0.62
N ASP A 94 19.09 -15.20 0.82
CA ASP A 94 19.36 -16.53 0.23
C ASP A 94 18.82 -16.67 -1.20
N GLY A 95 18.16 -15.63 -1.73
CA GLY A 95 17.55 -15.61 -3.06
C GLY A 95 16.12 -16.13 -3.12
N GLU A 96 15.55 -16.61 -2.01
CA GLU A 96 14.13 -16.97 -1.96
C GLU A 96 13.25 -15.71 -2.12
N THR A 97 12.12 -15.89 -2.82
CA THR A 97 11.09 -14.85 -2.91
C THR A 97 9.90 -15.27 -2.06
N ARG A 98 9.38 -14.34 -1.26
CA ARG A 98 8.05 -14.45 -0.66
C ARG A 98 7.12 -13.44 -1.28
N GLU A 99 5.89 -13.86 -1.54
CA GLU A 99 4.86 -13.07 -2.19
C GLU A 99 3.59 -13.09 -1.34
N TRP A 100 2.90 -11.95 -1.30
CA TRP A 100 1.60 -11.78 -0.67
C TRP A 100 0.58 -11.67 -1.77
N PHE A 101 -0.51 -12.40 -1.62
CA PHE A 101 -1.57 -12.44 -2.61
C PHE A 101 -2.91 -12.29 -1.89
N GLU A 102 -3.81 -11.53 -2.48
CA GLU A 102 -5.17 -11.39 -1.98
C GLU A 102 -6.14 -11.82 -3.07
N GLU A 103 -7.08 -12.70 -2.72
CA GLU A 103 -8.21 -13.06 -3.58
C GLU A 103 -9.39 -12.17 -3.25
N THR A 104 -10.03 -11.61 -4.29
CA THR A 104 -11.29 -10.90 -4.12
C THR A 104 -12.38 -11.88 -3.70
N LYS A 105 -13.11 -11.51 -2.65
CA LYS A 105 -14.32 -12.23 -2.21
C LYS A 105 -15.45 -12.14 -3.22
#